data_AF-A0A838R3F9-F1
#
_entry.id   AF-A0A838R3F9-F1
#
_cell.length_a   1.000
_cell.length_b   1.000
_cell.length_c   1.000
_cell.angle_alpha   90.00
_cell.angle_beta   90.00
_cell.angle_gamma   90.00
#
_symmetry.space_group_name_H-M   'P 1'
#
loop_
_entity.id
_entity.type
_entity.pdbx_description
1 polymer ?
#
loop_
_entity_poly.entity_id
_entity_poly.type
_entity_poly.pdbx_seq_one_letter_code
_entity_poly.pdbx_strand_id
1 'polypeptide(L)'
;MSDEIKNRTFTQLIEDVCENLPEDWEVEIILRRGEADFNLIDPEGDEAKVCDDDHNSVEMIHARVDHARFSDGLQPHFDELYEP
;
A
#
# COMPACT_ATOMS: atom_id res chain seq x y z
N MET A 1 -5.84 25.84 -1.77
CA MET A 1 -6.27 24.82 -2.75
C MET A 1 -5.30 23.65 -2.91
N SER A 2 -4.08 23.67 -2.32
CA SER A 2 -3.12 22.56 -2.45
C SER A 2 -3.28 21.49 -1.34
N ASP A 3 -3.61 21.90 -0.12
CA ASP A 3 -3.67 20.98 1.03
C ASP A 3 -4.94 20.10 1.05
N GLU A 4 -6.07 20.59 0.55
CA GLU A 4 -7.32 19.80 0.47
C GLU A 4 -7.24 18.66 -0.54
N ILE A 5 -6.51 18.83 -1.66
CA ILE A 5 -6.34 17.77 -2.66
C ILE A 5 -5.39 16.69 -2.11
N LYS A 6 -4.30 17.08 -1.44
CA LYS A 6 -3.36 16.13 -0.82
C LYS A 6 -3.97 15.35 0.34
N ASN A 7 -4.79 15.99 1.16
CA ASN A 7 -5.42 15.34 2.33
C ASN A 7 -6.50 14.33 1.91
N ARG A 8 -7.13 14.55 0.75
CA ARG A 8 -8.08 13.61 0.16
C ARG A 8 -7.38 12.34 -0.34
N THR A 9 -6.17 12.44 -0.90
CA THR A 9 -5.41 11.28 -1.40
C THR A 9 -4.94 10.36 -0.26
N PHE A 10 -4.45 10.92 0.85
CA PHE A 10 -3.92 10.11 1.95
C PHE A 10 -5.00 9.33 2.71
N THR A 11 -6.14 9.96 2.97
CA THR A 11 -7.25 9.29 3.66
C THR A 11 -7.79 8.14 2.83
N GLN A 12 -7.98 8.37 1.52
CA GLN A 12 -8.43 7.37 0.57
C GLN A 12 -7.46 6.18 0.49
N LEU A 13 -6.16 6.45 0.54
CA LEU A 13 -5.13 5.40 0.54
C LEU A 13 -5.18 4.51 1.79
N ILE A 14 -5.44 5.10 2.96
CA ILE A 14 -5.62 4.32 4.19
C ILE A 14 -6.89 3.48 4.12
N GLU A 15 -7.99 4.04 3.59
CA GLU A 15 -9.23 3.28 3.37
C GLU A 15 -8.98 2.08 2.45
N ASP A 16 -8.32 2.30 1.30
CA ASP A 16 -7.97 1.23 0.34
C ASP A 16 -7.17 0.11 0.99
N VAL A 17 -6.15 0.45 1.79
CA VAL A 17 -5.33 -0.53 2.53
C VAL A 17 -6.21 -1.28 3.54
N CYS A 18 -6.97 -0.57 4.37
CA CYS A 18 -7.80 -1.21 5.40
C CYS A 18 -8.89 -2.13 4.83
N GLU A 19 -9.44 -1.82 3.66
CA GLU A 19 -10.49 -2.63 3.02
C GLU A 19 -9.94 -3.86 2.28
N ASN A 20 -8.68 -3.81 1.84
CA ASN A 20 -8.14 -4.83 0.93
C ASN A 20 -6.98 -5.66 1.50
N LEU A 21 -6.37 -5.23 2.60
CA LEU A 21 -5.32 -5.97 3.29
C LEU A 21 -5.91 -7.20 3.99
N PRO A 22 -5.25 -8.37 3.93
CA PRO A 22 -5.69 -9.55 4.67
C PRO A 22 -5.66 -9.33 6.19
N GLU A 23 -6.52 -10.04 6.94
CA GLU A 23 -6.80 -9.77 8.36
C GLU A 23 -5.57 -9.91 9.28
N ASP A 24 -4.62 -10.79 8.94
CA ASP A 24 -3.47 -11.12 9.78
C ASP A 24 -2.21 -10.28 9.44
N TRP A 25 -2.31 -9.36 8.48
CA TRP A 25 -1.21 -8.48 8.09
C TRP A 25 -1.21 -7.18 8.90
N GLU A 26 -0.02 -6.68 9.23
CA GLU A 26 0.16 -5.42 9.96
C GLU A 26 0.60 -4.28 9.03
N VAL A 27 0.16 -3.05 9.34
CA VAL A 27 0.57 -1.82 8.63
C VAL A 27 1.51 -1.02 9.53
N GLU A 28 2.74 -0.81 9.07
CA GLU A 28 3.70 0.07 9.72
C GLU A 28 3.85 1.37 8.93
N ILE A 29 3.62 2.51 9.59
CA ILE A 29 3.77 3.84 9.00
C ILE A 29 4.96 4.55 9.66
N ILE A 30 6.03 4.78 8.90
CA ILE A 30 7.24 5.43 9.39
C ILE A 30 7.29 6.86 8.85
N LEU A 31 7.22 7.84 9.75
CA LEU A 31 7.33 9.26 9.38
C LEU A 31 8.79 9.73 9.49
N ARG A 32 9.41 10.13 8.37
CA ARG A 32 10.79 10.65 8.33
C ARG A 32 10.86 11.95 7.55
N ARG A 33 11.30 13.03 8.22
CA ARG A 33 11.60 14.34 7.60
C ARG A 33 10.48 14.92 6.71
N GLY A 34 9.21 14.59 7.01
CA GLY A 34 8.06 15.06 6.24
C GLY A 34 7.59 14.10 5.14
N GLU A 35 8.24 12.94 5.02
CA GLU A 35 7.82 11.81 4.18
C GLU A 35 7.23 10.70 5.07
N ALA A 36 6.30 9.94 4.52
CA ALA A 36 5.66 8.80 5.19
C ALA A 36 5.96 7.54 4.37
N ASP A 37 6.69 6.60 4.96
CA ASP A 37 6.91 5.27 4.41
C ASP A 37 5.84 4.32 4.96
N PHE A 38 5.31 3.45 4.11
CA PHE A 38 4.27 2.48 4.43
C PHE A 38 4.78 1.06 4.20
N ASN A 39 5.02 0.31 5.27
CA ASN A 39 5.38 -1.10 5.17
C ASN A 39 4.17 -1.97 5.51
N LEU A 40 4.01 -3.09 4.80
CA LEU A 40 3.05 -4.13 5.14
C LEU A 40 3.84 -5.33 5.62
N ILE A 41 3.51 -5.82 6.82
CA ILE A 41 4.21 -6.91 7.49
C ILE A 41 3.30 -8.12 7.50
N ASP A 42 3.80 -9.26 7.06
CA ASP A 42 3.06 -10.51 7.08
C ASP A 42 3.00 -11.11 8.50
N PRO A 43 2.20 -12.17 8.70
CA PRO A 43 2.07 -12.81 10.01
C PRO A 43 3.37 -13.48 10.53
N GLU A 44 4.34 -13.71 9.66
CA GLU A 44 5.66 -14.26 10.00
C GLU A 44 6.67 -13.17 10.39
N GLY A 45 6.33 -11.89 10.16
CA GLY A 45 7.15 -10.73 10.46
C GLY A 45 7.97 -10.22 9.27
N ASP A 46 7.70 -10.69 8.05
CA ASP A 46 8.40 -10.29 6.83
C ASP A 46 7.67 -9.12 6.11
N GLU A 47 8.46 -8.20 5.56
CA GLU A 47 7.94 -7.05 4.81
C GLU A 47 7.54 -7.43 3.37
N ALA A 48 6.38 -6.96 2.91
CA ALA A 48 6.02 -6.98 1.49
C ALA A 48 6.96 -6.10 0.66
N LYS A 49 7.89 -6.73 -0.04
CA LYS A 49 8.85 -6.06 -0.93
C LYS A 49 8.34 -6.05 -2.36
N VAL A 50 8.04 -4.85 -2.85
CA VAL A 50 7.80 -4.57 -4.27
C VAL A 50 8.99 -3.79 -4.82
N CYS A 51 9.26 -3.91 -6.12
CA CYS A 51 10.38 -3.17 -6.73
C CYS A 51 10.03 -1.68 -6.76
N ASP A 52 10.82 -0.84 -6.07
CA ASP A 52 10.58 0.61 -5.93
C ASP A 52 10.92 1.41 -7.22
N ASP A 53 11.02 0.77 -8.39
CA ASP A 53 11.46 1.41 -9.63
C ASP A 53 10.39 2.40 -10.14
N ASP A 54 10.56 3.69 -9.88
CA ASP A 54 9.80 4.84 -10.43
C ASP A 54 8.26 4.86 -10.22
N HIS A 55 7.71 4.07 -9.29
CA HIS A 55 6.26 4.11 -9.00
C HIS A 55 5.91 5.24 -8.03
N ASN A 56 4.75 5.88 -8.25
CA ASN A 56 4.17 6.82 -7.29
C ASN A 56 3.90 6.10 -5.95
N SER A 57 4.02 6.78 -4.80
CA SER A 57 3.81 6.18 -3.47
C SER A 57 2.46 5.46 -3.33
N VAL A 58 1.42 5.94 -4.03
CA VAL A 58 0.10 5.28 -4.10
C VAL A 58 0.19 3.92 -4.79
N GLU A 59 0.81 3.87 -5.98
CA GLU A 59 0.96 2.64 -6.76
C GLU A 59 1.82 1.60 -6.03
N MET A 60 2.88 2.06 -5.35
CA MET A 60 3.71 1.21 -4.51
C MET A 60 2.90 0.58 -3.37
N ILE A 61 2.02 1.34 -2.71
CA ILE A 61 1.18 0.83 -1.61
C ILE A 61 0.14 -0.16 -2.14
N HIS A 62 -0.52 0.16 -3.26
CA HIS A 62 -1.45 -0.76 -3.92
C HIS A 62 -0.76 -2.06 -4.33
N ALA A 63 0.46 -2.00 -4.88
CA ALA A 63 1.24 -3.19 -5.23
C ALA A 63 1.61 -4.02 -4.00
N ARG A 64 1.93 -3.39 -2.85
CA ARG A 64 2.17 -4.11 -1.59
C ARG A 64 0.90 -4.81 -1.10
N VAL A 65 -0.27 -4.18 -1.21
CA VAL A 65 -1.55 -4.81 -0.86
C VAL A 65 -1.84 -6.00 -1.77
N ASP A 66 -1.63 -5.86 -3.07
CA ASP A 66 -1.83 -6.96 -4.03
C ASP A 66 -0.86 -8.12 -3.78
N HIS A 67 0.39 -7.83 -3.39
CA HIS A 67 1.33 -8.84 -2.93
C HIS A 67 0.80 -9.57 -1.69
N ALA A 68 0.32 -8.85 -0.68
CA ALA A 68 -0.22 -9.44 0.54
C ALA A 68 -1.42 -10.36 0.24
N ARG A 69 -2.34 -9.89 -0.60
CA ARG A 69 -3.49 -10.67 -1.07
C ARG A 69 -3.06 -11.94 -1.79
N PHE A 70 -2.10 -11.83 -2.71
CA PHE A 70 -1.60 -12.97 -3.46
C PHE A 70 -0.93 -14.02 -2.56
N SER A 71 -0.12 -13.59 -1.59
CA SER A 71 0.51 -14.46 -0.59
C SER A 71 -0.51 -15.24 0.24
N ASP A 72 -1.65 -14.62 0.55
CA ASP A 72 -2.78 -15.25 1.25
C ASP A 72 -3.72 -16.05 0.31
N GLY A 73 -3.36 -16.18 -0.97
CA GLY A 73 -4.13 -16.93 -1.96
C GLY A 73 -5.39 -16.22 -2.48
N LEU A 74 -5.50 -14.91 -2.23
CA LEU A 74 -6.53 -14.03 -2.77
C LEU A 74 -6.11 -13.46 -4.13
N GLN A 75 -7.08 -13.02 -4.92
CA GLN A 75 -6.79 -12.32 -6.17
C GLN A 75 -6.34 -10.88 -5.88
N PRO A 76 -5.33 -10.37 -6.61
CA PRO A 76 -4.99 -8.94 -6.64
C PRO A 76 -6.23 -8.09 -6.92
N HIS A 77 -6.28 -6.90 -6.33
CA HIS A 77 -7.39 -5.97 -6.46
C HIS A 77 -7.04 -4.75 -7.33
N PHE A 78 -5.79 -4.29 -7.30
CA PHE A 78 -5.36 -3.05 -7.96
C PHE A 78 -4.59 -3.28 -9.28
N ASP A 79 -4.27 -4.54 -9.61
CA ASP A 79 -3.62 -4.98 -10.86
C ASP A 79 -4.27 -4.44 -12.16
N GLU A 80 -5.54 -4.05 -12.16
CA GLU A 80 -6.21 -3.43 -13.33
C GLU A 80 -5.73 -1.99 -13.65
N LEU A 81 -4.95 -1.36 -12.77
CA LEU A 81 -4.35 -0.04 -13.04
C LEU A 81 -3.06 -0.12 -13.86
N TYR A 82 -2.55 -1.33 -14.12
CA TYR A 82 -1.37 -1.60 -14.95
C TYR A 82 -1.76 -1.95 -16.40
N GLU A 83 -2.28 -0.98 -17.16
CA GLU A 83 -2.10 -1.04 -18.62
C GLU A 83 -0.75 -0.38 -19.00
N PRO A 84 0.08 -1.04 -19.82
CA PRO A 84 1.41 -0.54 -20.22
C PRO A 84 1.38 0.72 -21.09
#